data_AF-A0A645F2Q0-F1
#
_entry.id   AF-A0A645F2Q0-F1
#
_cell.length_a   1.000
_cell.length_b   1.000
_cell.length_c   1.000
_cell.angle_alpha   90.00
_cell.angle_beta   90.00
_cell.angle_gamma   90.00
#
_symmetry.space_group_name_H-M   'P 1'
#
loop_
_entity.id
_entity.type
_entity.pdbx_description
1 polymer ?
#
loop_
_entity_poly.entity_id
_entity_poly.type
_entity_poly.pdbx_seq_one_letter_code
_entity_poly.pdbx_strand_id
1 'polypeptide(L)'
;MANCLNSTEYGAELRRFLDQGLPFAACRQAAVTELAGPELGALLATPNNNLGIEYLRAVLRLGADLRPMTVRREGAGYHDAAAPQGSRFISATQARRWMAGGEWEKAACYLIPGERELLQSAELALPPLSALAERAFLARLRTMTAADWAELPDSAPDEGLPDRLARAGRQALSLKEFYELAKTKRYPHARLRRLALWAFLGLRAQDRPKTPPYLRVLAAGERGRGLLRKMRETAVLPVLTKPAHARRLEEACRRSLELEARCTDLYGLCLPRIPPGGREWREGPAIL
;
A
#
# COMPACT_ATOMS: atom_id res chain seq x y z
N MET A 1 -5.61 16.79 16.56
CA MET A 1 -4.77 15.63 16.15
C MET A 1 -3.71 15.99 15.11
N ALA A 2 -4.08 16.31 13.86
CA ALA A 2 -3.08 16.60 12.81
C ALA A 2 -2.15 17.77 13.15
N ASN A 3 -2.67 18.83 13.77
CA ASN A 3 -1.87 19.96 14.26
C ASN A 3 -0.85 19.53 15.33
N CYS A 4 -1.22 18.64 16.26
CA CYS A 4 -0.32 18.09 17.27
C CYS A 4 0.82 17.31 16.61
N LEU A 5 0.52 16.41 15.66
CA LEU A 5 1.55 15.66 14.94
C LEU A 5 2.46 16.50 14.03
N ASN A 6 2.09 17.75 13.76
CA ASN A 6 2.87 18.69 12.97
C ASN A 6 3.65 19.69 13.85
N SER A 7 3.51 19.60 15.17
CA SER A 7 4.16 20.53 16.10
C SER A 7 5.60 20.13 16.40
N THR A 8 6.41 21.09 16.84
CA THR A 8 7.80 20.88 17.25
C THR A 8 7.91 20.04 18.52
N GLU A 9 6.97 20.21 19.45
CA GLU A 9 6.87 19.51 20.73
C GLU A 9 6.66 18.02 20.51
N TYR A 10 5.84 17.66 19.51
CA TYR A 10 5.67 16.26 19.12
C TYR A 10 6.97 15.60 18.68
N GLY A 11 7.81 16.31 17.92
CA GLY A 11 9.11 15.78 17.51
C GLY A 11 10.04 15.48 18.69
N ALA A 12 10.04 16.35 19.71
CA ALA A 12 10.83 16.17 20.92
C ALA A 12 10.31 14.98 21.75
N GLU A 13 9.01 14.89 22.00
CA GLU A 13 8.41 13.79 22.76
C GLU A 13 8.57 12.44 22.04
N LEU A 14 8.38 12.42 20.72
CA LEU A 14 8.58 11.21 19.92
C LEU A 14 10.01 10.69 20.07
N ARG A 15 11.02 11.57 20.05
CA ARG A 15 12.43 11.19 20.23
C ARG A 15 12.69 10.62 21.62
N ARG A 16 12.15 11.26 22.67
CA ARG A 16 12.24 10.78 24.06
C ARG A 16 11.73 9.34 24.21
N PHE A 17 10.63 8.98 23.55
CA PHE A 17 10.10 7.61 23.58
C PHE A 17 10.85 6.64 22.65
N LEU A 18 11.42 7.13 21.54
CA LEU A 18 12.25 6.31 20.64
C LEU A 18 13.56 5.87 21.32
N ASP A 19 14.16 6.75 22.12
CA ASP A 19 15.39 6.47 22.87
C ASP A 19 15.18 5.38 23.94
N GLN A 20 13.92 5.12 24.34
CA GLN A 20 13.54 4.01 25.24
C GLN A 20 13.40 2.66 24.52
N GLY A 21 13.65 2.60 23.20
CA GLY A 21 13.58 1.36 22.42
C GLY A 21 12.15 0.85 22.16
N LEU A 22 11.14 1.69 22.38
CA LEU A 22 9.74 1.35 22.08
C LEU A 22 9.49 1.27 20.56
N PRO A 23 8.54 0.45 20.10
CA PRO A 23 8.13 0.45 18.69
C PRO A 23 7.59 1.82 18.27
N PHE A 24 7.94 2.28 17.07
CA PHE A 24 7.56 3.61 16.57
C PHE A 24 6.08 3.94 16.75
N ALA A 25 5.17 3.00 16.46
CA ALA A 25 3.73 3.22 16.64
C ALA A 25 3.35 3.50 18.10
N ALA A 26 3.98 2.80 19.06
CA ALA A 26 3.79 3.04 20.49
C ALA A 26 4.38 4.39 20.91
N CYS A 27 5.56 4.75 20.40
CA CYS A 27 6.16 6.08 20.64
C CYS A 27 5.24 7.20 20.14
N ARG A 28 4.66 7.06 18.95
CA ARG A 28 3.72 8.06 18.39
C ARG A 28 2.49 8.20 19.28
N GLN A 29 1.91 7.09 19.71
CA GLN A 29 0.74 7.10 20.57
C GLN A 29 1.07 7.74 21.93
N ALA A 30 2.17 7.34 22.57
CA ALA A 30 2.60 7.87 23.86
C ALA A 30 2.88 9.39 23.78
N ALA A 31 3.61 9.85 22.76
CA ALA A 31 3.89 11.27 22.56
C ALA A 31 2.60 12.10 22.43
N VAL A 32 1.60 11.60 21.70
CA VAL A 32 0.31 12.29 21.57
C VAL A 32 -0.51 12.22 22.86
N THR A 33 -0.46 11.12 23.59
CA THR A 33 -1.12 10.99 24.90
C THR A 33 -0.60 12.02 25.90
N GLU A 34 0.73 12.21 25.96
CA GLU A 34 1.35 13.21 26.84
C GLU A 34 0.98 14.64 26.43
N LEU A 35 1.03 14.95 25.13
CA LEU A 35 0.83 16.32 24.65
C LEU A 35 -0.63 16.76 24.56
N ALA A 36 -1.54 15.82 24.31
CA ALA A 36 -2.91 16.13 23.92
C ALA A 36 -3.96 15.26 24.61
N GLY A 37 -3.54 14.40 25.55
CA GLY A 37 -4.42 13.59 26.38
C GLY A 37 -4.71 12.19 25.82
N PRO A 38 -5.18 11.27 26.69
CA PRO A 38 -5.34 9.84 26.37
C PRO A 38 -6.40 9.57 25.30
N GLU A 39 -7.45 10.39 25.21
CA GLU A 39 -8.50 10.24 24.19
C GLU A 39 -7.95 10.44 22.79
N LEU A 40 -7.10 11.46 22.60
CA LEU A 40 -6.44 11.71 21.31
C LEU A 40 -5.40 10.62 21.04
N GLY A 41 -4.58 10.25 22.03
CA GLY A 41 -3.63 9.15 21.87
C GLY A 41 -4.30 7.85 21.39
N ALA A 42 -5.46 7.50 21.95
CA ALA A 42 -6.22 6.31 21.57
C ALA A 42 -6.65 6.28 20.10
N LEU A 43 -6.81 7.45 19.45
CA LEU A 43 -7.13 7.50 18.01
C LEU A 43 -6.02 6.90 17.15
N LEU A 44 -4.76 6.90 17.59
CA LEU A 44 -3.65 6.29 16.85
C LEU A 44 -3.57 4.75 16.99
N ALA A 45 -4.48 4.14 17.75
CA ALA A 45 -4.47 2.69 17.95
C ALA A 45 -4.96 1.90 16.72
N THR A 46 -5.79 2.51 15.84
CA THR A 46 -6.40 1.79 14.72
C THR A 46 -5.86 2.23 13.35
N PRO A 47 -5.75 1.32 12.36
CA PRO A 47 -5.21 1.66 11.03
C PRO A 47 -6.03 2.70 10.27
N ASN A 48 -7.37 2.64 10.34
CA ASN A 48 -8.24 3.61 9.65
C ASN A 48 -8.11 5.01 10.24
N ASN A 49 -8.00 5.13 11.56
CA ASN A 49 -7.79 6.42 12.19
C ASN A 49 -6.40 6.97 11.87
N ASN A 50 -5.35 6.13 11.89
CA ASN A 50 -4.02 6.54 11.44
C ASN A 50 -4.07 7.10 10.01
N LEU A 51 -4.72 6.39 9.08
CA LEU A 51 -4.86 6.83 7.70
C LEU A 51 -5.64 8.14 7.58
N GLY A 52 -6.77 8.27 8.29
CA GLY A 52 -7.56 9.50 8.32
C GLY A 52 -6.75 10.69 8.84
N ILE A 53 -5.94 10.49 9.87
CA ILE A 53 -5.05 11.52 10.42
C ILE A 53 -3.97 11.93 9.40
N GLU A 54 -3.38 10.98 8.67
CA GLU A 54 -2.43 11.32 7.59
C GLU A 54 -3.11 12.07 6.44
N TYR A 55 -4.39 11.79 6.13
CA TYR A 55 -5.16 12.61 5.18
C TYR A 55 -5.34 14.04 5.68
N LEU A 56 -5.71 14.23 6.96
CA LEU A 56 -5.81 15.57 7.56
C LEU A 56 -4.48 16.32 7.48
N ARG A 57 -3.37 15.65 7.77
CA ARG A 57 -2.02 16.24 7.65
C ARG A 57 -1.71 16.62 6.21
N ALA A 58 -2.08 15.78 5.24
CA ALA A 58 -1.87 16.07 3.82
C ALA A 58 -2.71 17.28 3.35
N VAL A 59 -3.98 17.37 3.76
CA VAL A 59 -4.86 18.52 3.44
C VAL A 59 -4.27 19.82 4.00
N LEU A 60 -3.86 19.82 5.27
CA LEU A 60 -3.23 20.99 5.91
C LEU A 60 -1.93 21.40 5.21
N ARG A 61 -1.07 20.44 4.89
CA ARG A 61 0.20 20.69 4.20
C ARG A 61 0.00 21.26 2.79
N LEU A 62 -1.04 20.83 2.10
CA LEU A 62 -1.37 21.30 0.75
C LEU A 62 -2.16 22.62 0.74
N GLY A 63 -2.66 23.08 1.90
CA GLY A 63 -3.58 24.21 1.96
C GLY A 63 -4.85 23.97 1.13
N ALA A 64 -5.26 22.71 0.98
CA ALA A 64 -6.36 22.34 0.10
C ALA A 64 -7.71 22.70 0.72
N ASP A 65 -8.60 23.29 -0.08
CA ASP A 65 -10.00 23.54 0.31
C ASP A 65 -10.82 22.24 0.22
N LEU A 66 -10.53 21.33 1.14
CA LEU A 66 -11.22 20.05 1.28
C LEU A 66 -11.77 19.96 2.69
N ARG A 67 -13.07 19.65 2.80
CA ARG A 67 -13.73 19.37 4.08
C ARG A 67 -13.67 17.86 4.38
N PRO A 68 -12.85 17.40 5.34
CA PRO A 68 -12.76 15.99 5.67
C PRO A 68 -14.04 15.55 6.38
N MET A 69 -14.49 14.33 6.07
CA MET A 69 -15.64 13.70 6.71
C MET A 69 -15.29 12.26 7.10
N THR A 70 -15.82 11.80 8.23
CA THR A 70 -15.63 10.43 8.71
C THR A 70 -16.97 9.74 8.89
N VAL A 71 -16.99 8.45 8.61
CA VAL A 71 -18.12 7.57 8.92
C VAL A 71 -17.66 6.48 9.88
N ARG A 72 -18.54 6.06 10.78
CA ARG A 72 -18.23 4.96 11.70
C ARG A 72 -18.14 3.65 10.91
N ARG A 73 -17.06 2.90 11.11
CA ARG A 73 -16.91 1.56 10.55
C ARG A 73 -17.72 0.56 11.39
N GLU A 74 -18.57 -0.22 10.72
CA GLU A 74 -19.24 -1.39 11.29
C GLU A 74 -18.57 -2.69 10.84
N GLY A 75 -18.64 -3.74 11.67
CA GLY A 75 -18.05 -5.05 11.39
C GLY A 75 -16.70 -5.35 12.07
N ALA A 76 -16.17 -6.53 11.78
CA ALA A 76 -14.93 -7.05 12.36
C ALA A 76 -13.73 -6.09 12.18
N GLY A 77 -12.88 -6.04 13.22
CA GLY A 77 -11.71 -5.17 13.28
C GLY A 77 -10.70 -5.42 12.16
N TYR A 78 -9.82 -4.44 11.92
CA TYR A 78 -8.70 -4.60 11.00
C TYR A 78 -7.73 -5.62 11.62
N HIS A 79 -7.84 -6.88 11.19
CA HIS A 79 -7.09 -8.09 11.60
C HIS A 79 -7.90 -9.22 12.24
N ASP A 80 -9.21 -9.06 12.46
CA ASP A 80 -10.04 -10.20 12.86
C ASP A 80 -10.27 -11.13 11.67
N ALA A 81 -9.36 -12.09 11.58
CA ALA A 81 -9.37 -13.29 10.76
C ALA A 81 -10.44 -14.31 11.19
N ALA A 82 -11.25 -13.96 12.18
CA ALA A 82 -12.35 -14.74 12.69
C ALA A 82 -13.51 -13.78 12.91
N ALA A 83 -14.18 -13.37 11.82
CA ALA A 83 -15.50 -12.77 11.99
C ALA A 83 -16.39 -13.87 12.62
N PRO A 84 -17.02 -13.63 13.78
CA PRO A 84 -17.99 -14.58 14.33
C PRO A 84 -19.03 -14.93 13.28
N GLN A 85 -19.40 -16.21 13.20
CA GLN A 85 -20.45 -16.68 12.30
C GLN A 85 -21.72 -15.84 12.54
N GLY A 86 -22.27 -15.23 11.48
CA GLY A 86 -23.41 -14.30 11.58
C GLY A 86 -23.06 -12.80 11.66
N SER A 87 -21.79 -12.42 11.53
CA SER A 87 -21.42 -11.00 11.44
C SER A 87 -22.02 -10.33 10.19
N ARG A 88 -22.67 -9.17 10.36
CA ARG A 88 -23.25 -8.39 9.26
C ARG A 88 -22.22 -7.91 8.23
N PHE A 89 -20.99 -7.65 8.68
CA PHE A 89 -19.89 -7.19 7.83
C PHE A 89 -18.59 -7.93 8.18
N ILE A 90 -17.79 -8.24 7.16
CA ILE A 90 -16.49 -8.92 7.29
C ILE A 90 -15.33 -8.01 6.86
N SER A 91 -14.10 -8.38 7.23
CA SER A 91 -12.91 -7.74 6.70
C SER A 91 -12.60 -8.23 5.28
N ALA A 92 -12.00 -7.37 4.44
CA ALA A 92 -11.54 -7.76 3.11
C ALA A 92 -10.49 -8.90 3.17
N THR A 93 -9.74 -8.97 4.27
CA THR A 93 -8.80 -10.07 4.53
C THR A 93 -9.52 -11.40 4.70
N GLN A 94 -10.65 -11.42 5.41
CA GLN A 94 -11.47 -12.62 5.57
C GLN A 94 -12.07 -13.06 4.23
N ALA A 95 -12.66 -12.13 3.48
CA ALA A 95 -13.23 -12.41 2.16
C ALA A 95 -12.18 -13.06 1.24
N ARG A 96 -10.97 -12.49 1.17
CA ARG A 96 -9.86 -13.06 0.38
C ARG A 96 -9.43 -14.45 0.84
N ARG A 97 -9.45 -14.74 2.15
CA ARG A 97 -9.11 -16.07 2.67
C ARG A 97 -10.15 -17.12 2.26
N TRP A 98 -11.43 -16.80 2.37
CA TRP A 98 -12.49 -17.70 1.91
C TRP A 98 -12.41 -17.95 0.41
N MET A 99 -12.29 -16.89 -0.41
CA MET A 99 -12.16 -17.04 -1.86
C MET A 99 -10.94 -17.90 -2.25
N ALA A 100 -9.81 -17.72 -1.57
CA ALA A 100 -8.62 -18.52 -1.81
C ALA A 100 -8.71 -19.97 -1.33
N GLY A 101 -9.46 -20.22 -0.25
CA GLY A 101 -9.77 -21.56 0.25
C GLY A 101 -10.85 -22.28 -0.55
N GLY A 102 -11.37 -21.67 -1.63
CA GLY A 102 -12.47 -22.21 -2.44
C GLY A 102 -13.86 -22.04 -1.82
N GLU A 103 -13.97 -21.37 -0.66
CA GLU A 103 -15.21 -21.13 0.08
C GLU A 103 -15.99 -19.92 -0.49
N TRP A 104 -16.25 -19.93 -1.80
CA TRP A 104 -16.86 -18.82 -2.52
C TRP A 104 -18.27 -18.49 -2.04
N GLU A 105 -19.04 -19.49 -1.62
CA GLU A 105 -20.39 -19.33 -1.09
C GLU A 105 -20.37 -18.45 0.17
N LYS A 106 -19.37 -18.60 1.03
CA LYS A 106 -19.22 -17.76 2.24
C LYS A 106 -18.85 -16.33 1.88
N ALA A 107 -17.99 -16.14 0.89
CA ALA A 107 -17.60 -14.80 0.42
C ALA A 107 -18.75 -14.09 -0.29
N ALA A 108 -19.50 -14.81 -1.14
CA ALA A 108 -20.58 -14.28 -1.97
C ALA A 108 -21.69 -13.58 -1.16
N CYS A 109 -21.96 -14.03 0.06
CA CYS A 109 -22.91 -13.37 0.98
C CYS A 109 -22.56 -11.91 1.31
N TYR A 110 -21.32 -11.49 1.05
CA TYR A 110 -20.81 -10.15 1.35
C TYR A 110 -20.40 -9.36 0.09
N LEU A 111 -20.65 -9.93 -1.09
CA LEU A 111 -20.39 -9.31 -2.39
C LEU A 111 -21.66 -8.67 -2.96
N ILE A 112 -21.48 -7.69 -3.83
CA ILE A 112 -22.59 -7.12 -4.60
C ILE A 112 -23.00 -8.13 -5.70
N PRO A 113 -24.29 -8.23 -6.06
CA PRO A 113 -24.73 -9.09 -7.16
C PRO A 113 -23.89 -8.90 -8.43
N GLY A 114 -23.41 -10.00 -9.03
CA GLY A 114 -22.54 -10.01 -10.21
C GLY A 114 -21.04 -9.91 -9.93
N GLU A 115 -20.62 -9.52 -8.71
CA GLU A 115 -19.19 -9.45 -8.38
C GLU A 115 -18.56 -10.84 -8.29
N ARG A 116 -19.29 -11.88 -7.87
CA ARG A 116 -18.73 -13.24 -7.81
C ARG A 116 -18.25 -13.69 -9.19
N GLU A 117 -19.11 -13.59 -10.19
CA GLU A 117 -18.83 -14.01 -11.56
C GLU A 117 -17.71 -13.17 -12.17
N LEU A 118 -17.71 -11.85 -11.90
CA LEU A 118 -16.64 -10.94 -12.30
C LEU A 118 -15.28 -11.33 -11.68
N LEU A 119 -15.23 -11.55 -10.36
CA LEU A 119 -14.00 -11.89 -9.65
C LEU A 119 -13.47 -13.28 -10.06
N GLN A 120 -14.36 -14.24 -10.34
CA GLN A 120 -13.99 -15.56 -10.84
C GLN A 120 -13.41 -15.50 -12.26
N SER A 121 -14.04 -14.72 -13.16
CA SER A 121 -13.55 -14.55 -14.53
C SER A 121 -12.28 -13.70 -14.63
N ALA A 122 -12.02 -12.84 -13.65
CA ALA A 122 -10.83 -12.00 -13.60
C ALA A 122 -9.54 -12.76 -13.21
N GLU A 123 -9.62 -14.06 -12.88
CA GLU A 123 -8.48 -14.93 -12.52
C GLU A 123 -7.54 -14.24 -11.51
N LEU A 124 -8.12 -13.74 -10.42
CA LEU A 124 -7.39 -12.88 -9.48
C LEU A 124 -6.23 -13.59 -8.82
N ALA A 125 -5.18 -12.81 -8.57
CA ALA A 125 -4.10 -13.12 -7.66
C ALA A 125 -4.58 -13.11 -6.19
N LEU A 126 -5.24 -14.17 -5.75
CA LEU A 126 -5.72 -14.31 -4.37
C LEU A 126 -4.60 -14.78 -3.42
N PRO A 127 -4.56 -14.30 -2.16
CA PRO A 127 -3.66 -14.82 -1.13
C PRO A 127 -3.83 -16.34 -0.93
N PRO A 128 -2.77 -17.15 -0.86
CA PRO A 128 -1.38 -16.74 -0.86
C PRO A 128 -0.83 -16.60 -2.29
N LEU A 129 -0.89 -15.37 -2.81
CA LEU A 129 -0.14 -14.93 -4.00
C LEU A 129 1.35 -15.22 -3.85
N SER A 130 1.83 -15.19 -2.60
CA SER A 130 3.18 -15.58 -2.26
C SER A 130 3.49 -16.96 -2.81
N ALA A 131 2.64 -17.99 -2.73
CA ALA A 131 3.03 -19.34 -3.16
C ALA A 131 3.41 -19.42 -4.67
N LEU A 132 2.67 -18.74 -5.55
CA LEU A 132 2.97 -18.73 -6.99
C LEU A 132 4.25 -17.94 -7.31
N ALA A 133 4.43 -16.79 -6.64
CA ALA A 133 5.55 -15.88 -6.87
C ALA A 133 6.72 -16.04 -5.89
N GLU A 134 6.65 -16.97 -4.92
CA GLU A 134 7.55 -17.02 -3.76
C GLU A 134 8.98 -17.22 -4.20
N ARG A 135 9.19 -18.14 -5.14
CA ARG A 135 10.51 -18.40 -5.72
C ARG A 135 11.06 -17.19 -6.47
N ALA A 136 10.22 -16.41 -7.14
CA ALA A 136 10.65 -15.20 -7.83
C ALA A 136 11.05 -14.10 -6.83
N PHE A 137 10.28 -13.92 -5.76
CA PHE A 137 10.68 -13.06 -4.65
C PHE A 137 11.99 -13.54 -4.01
N LEU A 138 12.08 -14.81 -3.61
CA LEU A 138 13.28 -15.36 -2.96
C LEU A 138 14.51 -15.27 -3.87
N ALA A 139 14.38 -15.50 -5.17
CA ALA A 139 15.47 -15.29 -6.12
C ALA A 139 15.98 -13.86 -6.05
N ARG A 140 15.08 -12.86 -6.09
CA ARG A 140 15.46 -11.45 -5.94
C ARG A 140 16.12 -11.19 -4.58
N LEU A 141 15.48 -11.60 -3.48
CA LEU A 141 15.97 -11.37 -2.11
C LEU A 141 17.34 -12.00 -1.86
N ARG A 142 17.62 -13.18 -2.45
CA ARG A 142 18.92 -13.88 -2.34
C ARG A 142 20.06 -13.15 -3.05
N THR A 143 19.75 -12.43 -4.13
CA THR A 143 20.74 -11.65 -4.89
C THR A 143 21.02 -10.26 -4.33
N MET A 144 20.20 -9.78 -3.39
CA MET A 144 20.37 -8.43 -2.86
C MET A 144 21.49 -8.34 -1.83
N THR A 145 22.39 -7.38 -2.05
CA THR A 145 23.42 -6.98 -1.11
C THR A 145 22.89 -5.97 -0.08
N ALA A 146 23.66 -5.70 0.97
CA ALA A 146 23.33 -4.63 1.92
C ALA A 146 23.27 -3.26 1.23
N ALA A 147 24.12 -3.02 0.21
CA ALA A 147 24.08 -1.80 -0.58
C ALA A 147 22.77 -1.68 -1.37
N ASP A 148 22.33 -2.77 -2.03
CA ASP A 148 21.04 -2.77 -2.74
C ASP A 148 19.89 -2.46 -1.77
N TRP A 149 19.87 -3.10 -0.60
CA TRP A 149 18.85 -2.86 0.42
C TRP A 149 18.86 -1.43 0.94
N ALA A 150 20.03 -0.80 1.07
CA ALA A 150 20.14 0.58 1.54
C ALA A 150 19.49 1.59 0.58
N GLU A 151 19.48 1.30 -0.73
CA GLU A 151 18.86 2.16 -1.75
C GLU A 151 17.32 2.12 -1.74
N LEU A 152 16.70 1.19 -1.01
CA LEU A 152 15.24 1.07 -0.97
C LEU A 152 14.58 2.16 -0.11
N PRO A 153 13.31 2.53 -0.42
CA PRO A 153 12.53 3.38 0.45
C PRO A 153 12.34 2.74 1.84
N ASP A 154 12.39 3.54 2.90
CA ASP A 154 12.20 3.10 4.29
C ASP A 154 13.20 2.00 4.74
N SER A 155 14.40 1.93 4.14
CA SER A 155 15.42 0.90 4.42
C SER A 155 16.21 1.10 5.72
N ALA A 156 16.18 2.29 6.32
CA ALA A 156 16.92 2.66 7.53
C ALA A 156 18.39 2.18 7.52
N PRO A 157 19.23 2.69 6.59
CA PRO A 157 20.61 2.25 6.45
C PRO A 157 21.45 2.51 7.71
N ASP A 158 21.24 3.65 8.36
CA ASP A 158 21.94 4.04 9.59
C ASP A 158 21.58 3.17 10.81
N GLU A 159 20.56 2.32 10.68
CA GLU A 159 20.05 1.45 11.75
C GLU A 159 20.40 -0.04 11.52
N GLY A 160 21.23 -0.35 10.51
CA GLY A 160 21.70 -1.71 10.21
C GLY A 160 20.62 -2.67 9.69
N LEU A 161 19.47 -2.15 9.25
CA LEU A 161 18.42 -2.97 8.64
C LEU A 161 18.86 -3.60 7.30
N PRO A 162 19.62 -2.92 6.41
CA PRO A 162 20.06 -3.53 5.16
C PRO A 162 20.88 -4.82 5.34
N ASP A 163 21.85 -4.84 6.27
CA ASP A 163 22.65 -6.04 6.57
C ASP A 163 21.80 -7.20 7.09
N ARG A 164 20.79 -6.88 7.92
CA ARG A 164 19.84 -7.88 8.41
C ARG A 164 19.03 -8.46 7.25
N LEU A 165 18.52 -7.63 6.35
CA LEU A 165 17.72 -8.08 5.21
C LEU A 165 18.55 -8.92 4.23
N ALA A 166 19.79 -8.53 3.96
CA ALA A 166 20.71 -9.31 3.13
C ALA A 166 21.03 -10.68 3.75
N ARG A 167 21.17 -10.76 5.07
CA ARG A 167 21.36 -12.03 5.80
C ARG A 167 20.11 -12.90 5.77
N ALA A 168 18.94 -12.32 6.06
CA ALA A 168 17.66 -13.01 6.03
C ALA A 168 17.36 -13.56 4.62
N GLY A 169 17.63 -12.78 3.57
CA GLY A 169 17.44 -13.19 2.17
C GLY A 169 18.28 -14.41 1.79
N ARG A 170 19.52 -14.51 2.30
CA ARG A 170 20.40 -15.68 2.07
C ARG A 170 19.94 -16.95 2.77
N GLN A 171 19.34 -16.81 3.96
CA GLN A 171 18.95 -17.95 4.81
C GLN A 171 17.54 -18.45 4.51
N ALA A 172 16.61 -17.56 4.20
CA ALA A 172 15.19 -17.89 4.10
C ALA A 172 14.90 -18.91 2.99
N LEU A 173 14.03 -19.86 3.32
CA LEU A 173 13.45 -20.86 2.44
C LEU A 173 12.02 -20.51 2.01
N SER A 174 11.40 -19.52 2.67
CA SER A 174 10.07 -18.97 2.34
C SER A 174 10.01 -17.47 2.63
N LEU A 175 9.02 -16.77 2.08
CA LEU A 175 8.78 -15.36 2.42
C LEU A 175 8.38 -15.20 3.89
N LYS A 176 7.63 -16.16 4.44
CA LYS A 176 7.27 -16.18 5.85
C LYS A 176 8.53 -16.18 6.71
N GLU A 177 9.45 -17.10 6.44
CA GLU A 177 10.72 -17.21 7.16
C GLU A 177 11.59 -15.96 6.97
N PHE A 178 11.66 -15.40 5.76
CA PHE A 178 12.34 -14.12 5.52
C PHE A 178 11.82 -13.02 6.45
N TYR A 179 10.49 -12.90 6.60
CA TYR A 179 9.90 -11.90 7.48
C TYR A 179 10.16 -12.18 8.96
N GLU A 180 10.25 -13.44 9.37
CA GLU A 180 10.55 -13.85 10.75
C GLU A 180 12.03 -13.56 11.09
N LEU A 181 12.97 -13.94 10.21
CA LEU A 181 14.40 -13.68 10.35
C LEU A 181 14.71 -12.17 10.37
N ALA A 182 13.98 -11.37 9.58
CA ALA A 182 14.17 -9.92 9.53
C ALA A 182 13.43 -9.18 10.67
N LYS A 183 12.54 -9.83 11.42
CA LYS A 183 11.67 -9.18 12.41
C LYS A 183 12.47 -8.67 13.61
N THR A 184 12.18 -7.44 14.03
CA THR A 184 12.60 -6.90 15.34
C THR A 184 11.47 -6.13 16.01
N LYS A 185 11.64 -5.74 17.29
CA LYS A 185 10.72 -4.82 17.96
C LYS A 185 10.58 -3.49 17.21
N ARG A 186 11.66 -3.01 16.58
CA ARG A 186 11.70 -1.74 15.84
C ARG A 186 10.98 -1.80 14.48
N TYR A 187 11.02 -2.94 13.80
CA TYR A 187 10.47 -3.08 12.45
C TYR A 187 9.22 -3.96 12.43
N PRO A 188 8.03 -3.40 12.12
CA PRO A 188 6.81 -4.19 12.01
C PRO A 188 6.79 -5.00 10.70
N HIS A 189 6.05 -6.12 10.67
CA HIS A 189 5.94 -6.95 9.46
C HIS A 189 5.43 -6.17 8.24
N ALA A 190 4.56 -5.17 8.44
CA ALA A 190 4.09 -4.33 7.34
C ALA A 190 5.21 -3.52 6.66
N ARG A 191 6.27 -3.14 7.39
CA ARG A 191 7.46 -2.49 6.81
C ARG A 191 8.30 -3.51 6.03
N LEU A 192 8.53 -4.69 6.61
CA LEU A 192 9.32 -5.76 5.97
C LEU A 192 8.66 -6.28 4.69
N ARG A 193 7.34 -6.47 4.68
CA ARG A 193 6.58 -6.83 3.47
C ARG A 193 6.68 -5.77 2.39
N ARG A 194 6.63 -4.48 2.76
CA ARG A 194 6.84 -3.38 1.81
C ARG A 194 8.25 -3.41 1.23
N LEU A 195 9.28 -3.57 2.06
CA LEU A 195 10.68 -3.68 1.61
C LEU A 195 10.89 -4.86 0.65
N ALA A 196 10.34 -6.04 0.96
CA ALA A 196 10.40 -7.19 0.05
C ALA A 196 9.67 -6.92 -1.28
N LEU A 197 8.55 -6.18 -1.26
CA LEU A 197 7.86 -5.76 -2.48
C LEU A 197 8.66 -4.72 -3.27
N TRP A 198 9.22 -3.69 -2.63
CA TRP A 198 10.09 -2.71 -3.29
C TRP A 198 11.28 -3.40 -3.97
N ALA A 199 11.90 -4.36 -3.28
CA ALA A 199 12.96 -5.22 -3.80
C ALA A 199 12.54 -6.00 -5.05
N PHE A 200 11.41 -6.70 -4.97
CA PHE A 200 10.86 -7.48 -6.08
C PHE A 200 10.52 -6.61 -7.29
N LEU A 201 9.93 -5.44 -7.05
CA LEU A 201 9.58 -4.48 -8.10
C LEU A 201 10.79 -3.70 -8.65
N GLY A 202 11.99 -3.89 -8.08
CA GLY A 202 13.21 -3.20 -8.48
C GLY A 202 13.15 -1.69 -8.26
N LEU A 203 12.48 -1.27 -7.18
CA LEU A 203 12.22 0.13 -6.86
C LEU A 203 13.22 0.66 -5.81
N ARG A 204 13.79 1.84 -6.09
CA ARG A 204 14.72 2.56 -5.23
C ARG A 204 14.10 3.84 -4.69
N ALA A 205 14.73 4.43 -3.67
CA ALA A 205 14.29 5.68 -3.06
C ALA A 205 14.19 6.83 -4.08
N GLN A 206 15.11 6.88 -5.05
CA GLN A 206 15.13 7.87 -6.12
C GLN A 206 13.94 7.73 -7.11
N ASP A 207 13.37 6.52 -7.25
CA ASP A 207 12.28 6.26 -8.19
C ASP A 207 10.93 6.77 -7.64
N ARG A 208 10.86 7.05 -6.33
CA ARG A 208 9.67 7.56 -5.67
C ARG A 208 9.53 9.06 -5.93
N PRO A 209 8.54 9.51 -6.72
CA PRO A 209 8.35 10.94 -6.94
C PRO A 209 7.89 11.62 -5.66
N LYS A 210 8.34 12.87 -5.43
CA LYS A 210 7.95 13.67 -4.26
C LYS A 210 6.45 14.01 -4.27
N THR A 211 5.89 14.19 -5.46
CA THR A 211 4.48 14.47 -5.72
C THR A 211 3.99 13.60 -6.88
N PRO A 212 2.68 13.26 -6.94
CA PRO A 212 2.14 12.54 -8.09
C PRO A 212 2.41 13.30 -9.40
N PRO A 213 2.98 12.64 -10.42
CA PRO A 213 3.35 13.31 -11.67
C PRO A 213 2.15 13.53 -12.61
N TYR A 214 1.13 12.67 -12.55
CA TYR A 214 -0.06 12.75 -13.38
C TYR A 214 -1.26 12.07 -12.71
N LEU A 215 -2.44 12.25 -13.30
CA LEU A 215 -3.69 11.57 -12.92
C LEU A 215 -3.97 10.45 -13.93
N ARG A 216 -3.86 9.18 -13.51
CA ARG A 216 -4.20 8.01 -14.32
C ARG A 216 -5.69 7.72 -14.23
N VAL A 217 -6.38 7.66 -15.37
CA VAL A 217 -7.77 7.19 -15.41
C VAL A 217 -7.78 5.68 -15.59
N LEU A 218 -8.31 4.94 -14.62
CA LEU A 218 -8.46 3.48 -14.69
C LEU A 218 -9.87 3.07 -15.12
N ALA A 219 -10.89 3.84 -14.73
CA ALA A 219 -12.27 3.64 -15.12
C ALA A 219 -13.07 4.94 -15.08
N ALA A 220 -14.14 5.02 -15.86
CA ALA A 220 -15.10 6.12 -15.79
C ALA A 220 -16.51 5.68 -16.24
N GLY A 221 -17.50 5.86 -15.37
CA GLY A 221 -18.92 5.81 -15.75
C GLY A 221 -19.40 7.15 -16.34
N GLU A 222 -20.70 7.24 -16.67
CA GLU A 222 -21.29 8.43 -17.31
C GLU A 222 -20.95 9.76 -16.62
N ARG A 223 -21.22 9.86 -15.31
CA ARG A 223 -20.89 11.06 -14.50
C ARG A 223 -19.38 11.33 -14.48
N GLY A 224 -18.56 10.28 -14.42
CA GLY A 224 -17.11 10.37 -14.45
C GLY A 224 -16.59 10.96 -15.75
N ARG A 225 -17.19 10.61 -16.89
CA ARG A 225 -16.84 11.21 -18.20
C ARG A 225 -17.13 12.71 -18.23
N GLY A 226 -18.25 13.15 -17.64
CA GLY A 226 -18.59 14.56 -17.49
C GLY A 226 -17.53 15.32 -16.67
N LEU A 227 -17.05 14.72 -15.56
CA LEU A 227 -15.97 15.28 -14.76
C LEU A 227 -14.64 15.33 -15.51
N LEU A 228 -14.27 14.26 -16.22
CA LEU A 228 -13.04 14.20 -17.01
C LEU A 228 -12.99 15.27 -18.11
N ARG A 229 -14.15 15.66 -18.67
CA ARG A 229 -14.23 16.78 -19.61
C ARG A 229 -13.83 18.10 -18.94
N LYS A 230 -14.37 18.38 -17.75
CA LYS A 230 -14.02 19.58 -16.96
C LYS A 230 -12.55 19.58 -16.55
N MET A 231 -12.03 18.42 -16.13
CA MET A 231 -10.64 18.27 -15.71
C MET A 231 -9.61 18.56 -16.81
N ARG A 232 -10.00 18.57 -18.09
CA ARG A 232 -9.09 19.00 -19.17
C ARG A 232 -8.66 20.46 -19.05
N GLU A 233 -9.52 21.28 -18.46
CA GLU A 233 -9.31 22.72 -18.30
C GLU A 233 -8.91 23.07 -16.87
N THR A 234 -9.37 22.29 -15.87
CA THR A 234 -9.21 22.64 -14.46
C THR A 234 -8.17 21.83 -13.70
N ALA A 235 -7.71 20.68 -14.23
CA ALA A 235 -6.74 19.87 -13.51
C ALA A 235 -5.35 20.52 -13.56
N VAL A 236 -4.74 20.63 -12.38
CA VAL A 236 -3.36 21.12 -12.23
C VAL A 236 -2.33 20.10 -12.72
N LEU A 237 -2.70 18.80 -12.73
CA LEU A 237 -1.84 17.72 -13.19
C LEU A 237 -2.32 17.15 -14.54
N PRO A 238 -1.40 16.66 -15.39
CA PRO A 238 -1.75 15.99 -16.63
C PRO A 238 -2.70 14.81 -16.40
N VAL A 239 -3.77 14.72 -17.19
CA VAL A 239 -4.74 13.62 -17.11
C VAL A 239 -4.44 12.57 -18.18
N LEU A 240 -3.90 11.43 -17.76
CA LEU A 240 -3.58 10.30 -18.64
C LEU A 240 -4.80 9.37 -18.76
N THR A 241 -5.53 9.51 -19.87
CA THR A 241 -6.71 8.69 -20.21
C THR A 241 -6.37 7.48 -21.06
N LYS A 242 -5.59 7.63 -22.12
CA LYS A 242 -5.17 6.53 -23.00
C LYS A 242 -3.65 6.39 -22.92
N PRO A 243 -3.09 5.18 -22.90
CA PRO A 243 -1.63 5.01 -22.89
C PRO A 243 -0.94 5.69 -24.08
N ALA A 244 -1.60 5.78 -25.24
CA ALA A 244 -1.09 6.51 -26.41
C ALA A 244 -0.79 8.00 -26.14
N HIS A 245 -1.45 8.62 -25.16
CA HIS A 245 -1.20 10.02 -24.78
C HIS A 245 0.07 10.21 -23.95
N ALA A 246 0.70 9.12 -23.48
CA ALA A 246 1.93 9.16 -22.69
C ALA A 246 3.09 9.85 -23.42
N ARG A 247 3.14 9.79 -24.76
CA ARG A 247 4.18 10.46 -25.56
C ARG A 247 4.22 11.97 -25.35
N ARG A 248 3.09 12.57 -24.98
CA ARG A 248 2.95 14.02 -24.74
C ARG A 248 3.28 14.43 -23.31
N LEU A 249 3.53 13.46 -22.43
CA LEU A 249 3.92 13.73 -21.05
C LEU A 249 5.38 14.14 -20.98
N GLU A 250 5.69 14.97 -19.99
CA GLU A 250 7.05 15.33 -19.62
C GLU A 250 7.86 14.08 -19.20
N GLU A 251 9.18 14.18 -19.26
CA GLU A 251 10.09 13.06 -18.98
C GLU A 251 9.85 12.44 -17.60
N ALA A 252 9.66 13.26 -16.56
CA ALA A 252 9.40 12.77 -15.21
C ALA A 252 8.12 11.91 -15.14
N CYS A 253 7.07 12.34 -15.84
CA CYS A 253 5.81 11.58 -15.94
C CYS A 253 6.00 10.27 -16.71
N ARG A 254 6.75 10.30 -17.82
CA ARG A 254 7.05 9.09 -18.61
C ARG A 254 7.81 8.05 -17.82
N ARG A 255 8.83 8.46 -17.04
CA ARG A 255 9.58 7.56 -16.15
C ARG A 255 8.68 6.87 -15.12
N SER A 256 7.74 7.61 -14.52
CA SER A 256 6.78 7.02 -13.58
C SER A 256 5.82 6.04 -14.27
N LEU A 257 5.37 6.32 -15.49
CA LEU A 257 4.53 5.40 -16.24
C LEU A 257 5.28 4.13 -16.67
N GLU A 258 6.54 4.24 -17.09
CA GLU A 258 7.39 3.09 -17.41
C GLU A 258 7.61 2.21 -16.18
N LEU A 259 7.80 2.83 -15.02
CA LEU A 259 7.91 2.15 -13.74
C LEU A 259 6.61 1.42 -13.38
N GLU A 260 5.46 2.08 -13.49
CA GLU A 260 4.14 1.48 -13.30
C GLU A 260 3.92 0.29 -14.25
N ALA A 261 4.24 0.45 -15.54
CA ALA A 261 4.12 -0.61 -16.54
C ALA A 261 4.97 -1.84 -16.19
N ARG A 262 6.22 -1.63 -15.76
CA ARG A 262 7.09 -2.72 -15.28
C ARG A 262 6.50 -3.40 -14.05
N CYS A 263 5.95 -2.64 -13.11
CA CYS A 263 5.30 -3.19 -11.92
C CYS A 263 4.06 -4.01 -12.28
N THR A 264 3.24 -3.55 -13.23
CA THR A 264 2.07 -4.28 -13.76
C THR A 264 2.50 -5.58 -14.42
N ASP A 265 3.58 -5.58 -15.21
CA ASP A 265 4.09 -6.80 -15.85
C ASP A 265 4.62 -7.81 -14.82
N LEU A 266 5.34 -7.35 -13.80
CA LEU A 266 5.78 -8.20 -12.68
C LEU A 266 4.59 -8.76 -11.88
N TYR A 267 3.54 -7.96 -11.67
CA TYR A 267 2.31 -8.44 -11.05
C TYR A 267 1.62 -9.50 -11.91
N GLY A 268 1.68 -9.38 -13.25
CA GLY A 268 1.16 -10.37 -14.18
C GLY A 268 1.75 -11.77 -13.99
N LEU A 269 3.02 -11.88 -13.58
CA LEU A 269 3.67 -13.16 -13.25
C LEU A 269 3.05 -13.86 -12.04
N CYS A 270 2.30 -13.13 -11.22
CA CYS A 270 1.66 -13.66 -10.03
C CYS A 270 0.22 -14.13 -10.30
N LEU A 271 -0.32 -13.90 -11.51
CA LEU A 271 -1.66 -14.36 -11.89
C LEU A 271 -1.63 -15.87 -12.21
N PRO A 272 -2.75 -16.59 -11.99
CA PRO A 272 -2.88 -18.01 -12.38
C PRO A 272 -2.54 -18.25 -13.86
N ARG A 273 -2.97 -17.33 -14.73
CA ARG A 273 -2.57 -17.28 -16.14
C ARG A 273 -1.72 -16.04 -16.37
N ILE A 274 -0.47 -16.28 -16.75
CA ILE A 274 0.50 -15.21 -16.98
C ILE A 274 0.18 -14.51 -18.32
N PRO A 275 -0.19 -13.22 -18.30
CA PRO A 275 -0.43 -12.47 -19.54
C PRO A 275 0.91 -12.05 -20.18
N PRO A 276 0.92 -11.76 -21.50
CA PRO A 276 2.07 -11.10 -22.12
C PRO A 276 2.30 -9.70 -21.50
N GLY A 277 3.56 -9.27 -21.41
CA GLY A 277 3.94 -7.95 -20.90
C GLY A 277 3.39 -6.77 -21.71
N GLY A 278 3.48 -5.56 -21.16
CA GLY A 278 3.01 -4.33 -21.78
C GLY A 278 1.50 -4.15 -21.75
N ARG A 279 0.80 -4.72 -20.77
CA ARG A 279 -0.66 -4.51 -20.62
C ARG A 279 -1.01 -3.05 -20.34
N GLU A 280 -0.20 -2.37 -19.54
CA GLU A 280 -0.36 -0.95 -19.19
C GLU A 280 -0.39 -0.02 -20.43
N TRP A 281 0.20 -0.48 -21.53
CA TRP A 281 0.28 0.23 -22.82
C TRP A 281 -0.85 -0.12 -23.79
N ARG A 282 -1.54 -1.24 -23.57
CA ARG A 282 -2.56 -1.79 -24.49
C ARG A 282 -3.98 -1.59 -23.96
N GLU A 283 -4.14 -1.62 -22.64
CA GLU A 283 -5.44 -1.52 -22.00
C GLU A 283 -5.81 -0.04 -21.80
N GLY A 284 -7.01 0.31 -22.27
CA GLY A 284 -7.64 1.60 -21.98
C GLY A 284 -8.41 1.55 -20.65
N PRO A 285 -8.94 2.70 -20.20
CA PRO A 285 -9.76 2.75 -19.01
C PRO A 285 -11.06 1.99 -19.23
N ALA A 286 -11.56 1.31 -18.21
CA ALA A 286 -12.88 0.70 -18.25
C ALA A 286 -13.96 1.79 -18.35
N ILE A 287 -14.81 1.72 -19.38
CA ILE A 287 -15.92 2.64 -19.54
C ILE A 287 -17.20 1.89 -19.16
N LEU A 288 -17.88 2.40 -18.14
CA LEU A 288 -19.10 1.84 -17.58
C LEU A 288 -20.34 2.59 -18.08
#